data_AF-A0AAD6DPR3-F1
#
_entry.id   AF-A0AAD6DPR3-F1
#
_cell.length_a   1.000
_cell.length_b   1.000
_cell.length_c   1.000
_cell.angle_alpha   90.00
_cell.angle_beta   90.00
_cell.angle_gamma   90.00
#
_symmetry.space_group_name_H-M   'P 1'
#
loop_
_entity.id
_entity.type
_entity.pdbx_description
1 polymer ?
#
loop_
_entity_poly.entity_id
_entity_poly.type
_entity_poly.pdbx_seq_one_letter_code
_entity_poly.pdbx_strand_id
1 'polypeptide(L)'
;MEVSGLVFGVIPLVLEAVKNYRTVCSTLHTFRHYSREVRRVEKQFNVCRQIFLNECNLLLQIVAGQDYSHHMLADASHDFWRRAHLEEDLNKCLSSGYEACKIIISETRDMLGILEENLSSFDVLVHHKKRHEKLKSAIYRVRDSVKIAFDKSTYYENLSKLRERNSDLIVLRSQFGIPQK
;
A
#
# COMPACT_ATOMS: atom_id res chain seq x y z
N MET A 1 8.92 -26.47 0.06
CA MET A 1 7.67 -25.69 0.04
C MET A 1 7.48 -25.22 -1.39
N GLU A 2 6.61 -25.92 -2.10
CA GLU A 2 6.23 -25.54 -3.46
C GLU A 2 5.42 -24.25 -3.36
N VAL A 3 5.91 -23.17 -3.98
CA VAL A 3 5.14 -21.95 -4.19
C VAL A 3 4.13 -22.32 -5.28
N SER A 4 3.04 -22.98 -4.87
CA SER A 4 1.90 -23.22 -5.74
C SER A 4 1.44 -21.85 -6.23
N GLY A 5 1.34 -21.68 -7.55
CA GLY A 5 0.95 -20.44 -8.21
C GLY A 5 -0.47 -20.02 -7.83
N LEU A 6 -0.62 -19.46 -6.63
CA LEU A 6 -1.79 -18.74 -6.21
C LEU A 6 -1.85 -17.49 -7.09
N VAL A 7 -2.64 -17.60 -8.16
CA VAL A 7 -3.14 -16.42 -8.86
C VAL A 7 -4.02 -15.70 -7.84
N PHE A 8 -3.44 -14.72 -7.15
CA PHE A 8 -4.16 -13.96 -6.14
C PHE A 8 -5.33 -13.23 -6.82
N GLY A 9 -6.52 -13.37 -6.22
CA GLY A 9 -7.68 -12.54 -6.57
C GLY A 9 -7.47 -11.08 -6.16
N VAL A 10 -8.43 -10.23 -6.51
CA VAL A 10 -8.38 -8.80 -6.20
C VAL A 10 -8.41 -8.56 -4.69
N ILE A 11 -9.24 -9.29 -3.93
CA ILE A 11 -9.39 -9.11 -2.47
C ILE A 11 -8.07 -9.37 -1.71
N PRO A 12 -7.37 -10.52 -1.90
CA PRO A 12 -6.10 -10.73 -1.22
C PRO A 12 -5.01 -9.74 -1.67
N LEU A 13 -5.02 -9.29 -2.94
CA LEU A 13 -4.09 -8.25 -3.41
C LEU A 13 -4.33 -6.90 -2.72
N VAL A 14 -5.60 -6.49 -2.54
CA VAL A 14 -5.92 -5.28 -1.76
C VAL A 14 -5.44 -5.42 -0.32
N LEU A 15 -5.69 -6.56 0.31
CA LEU A 15 -5.26 -6.81 1.69
C LEU A 15 -3.74 -6.69 1.83
N GLU A 16 -2.98 -7.28 0.90
CA GLU A 16 -1.53 -7.16 0.87
C GLU A 16 -1.11 -5.70 0.67
N ALA A 17 -1.62 -5.01 -0.36
CA ALA A 17 -1.31 -3.61 -0.60
C ALA A 17 -1.58 -2.72 0.63
N VAL A 18 -2.69 -2.94 1.34
CA VAL A 18 -3.01 -2.23 2.60
C VAL A 18 -1.93 -2.46 3.67
N LYS A 19 -1.42 -3.69 3.80
CA LYS A 19 -0.32 -4.02 4.73
C LYS A 19 0.99 -3.36 4.29
N ASN A 20 1.39 -3.49 3.03
CA ASN A 20 2.62 -2.87 2.52
C ASN A 20 2.57 -1.34 2.68
N TYR A 21 1.43 -0.70 2.39
CA TYR A 21 1.23 0.73 2.64
C TYR A 21 1.47 1.12 4.10
N ARG A 22 1.00 0.32 5.06
CA ARG A 22 1.23 0.58 6.50
C ARG A 22 2.72 0.48 6.84
N THR A 23 3.42 -0.53 6.34
CA THR A 23 4.86 -0.70 6.58
C THR A 23 5.64 0.49 6.01
N VAL A 24 5.47 0.80 4.73
CA VAL A 24 6.16 1.91 4.05
C VAL A 24 5.85 3.26 4.72
N CYS A 25 4.60 3.51 5.10
CA CYS A 25 4.24 4.72 5.85
C CYS A 25 4.95 4.80 7.20
N SER A 26 5.01 3.69 7.95
CA SER A 26 5.67 3.65 9.27
C SER A 26 7.16 3.98 9.16
N THR A 27 7.84 3.38 8.18
CA THR A 27 9.26 3.61 7.94
C THR A 27 9.49 5.06 7.47
N LEU A 28 8.78 5.53 6.44
CA LEU A 28 8.88 6.94 5.98
C LEU A 28 8.58 7.94 7.11
N HIS A 29 7.59 7.65 7.97
CA HIS A 29 7.26 8.48 9.11
C HIS A 29 8.44 8.56 10.09
N THR A 30 9.10 7.44 10.39
CA THR A 30 10.28 7.37 11.27
C THR A 30 11.44 8.22 10.73
N PHE A 31 11.65 8.19 9.42
CA PHE A 31 12.76 8.87 8.74
C PHE A 31 12.44 10.30 8.26
N ARG A 32 11.19 10.77 8.36
CA ARG A 32 10.73 12.06 7.78
C ARG A 32 11.47 13.30 8.24
N HIS A 33 12.12 13.28 9.41
CA HIS A 33 12.84 14.44 9.96
C HIS A 33 14.29 14.52 9.50
N TYR A 34 14.75 13.57 8.68
CA TYR A 34 16.17 13.41 8.37
C TYR A 34 16.61 14.32 7.24
N SER A 35 15.73 14.49 6.26
CA SER A 35 15.92 15.40 5.15
C SER A 35 14.59 15.95 4.69
N ARG A 36 14.65 17.10 4.01
CA ARG A 36 13.46 17.70 3.39
C ARG A 36 12.89 16.78 2.32
N GLU A 37 13.75 15.99 1.68
CA GLU A 37 13.45 15.05 0.62
C GLU A 37 12.63 13.87 1.14
N VAL A 38 13.06 13.21 2.23
CA VAL A 38 12.29 12.11 2.83
C VAL A 38 10.93 12.62 3.31
N ARG A 39 10.89 13.81 3.93
CA ARG A 39 9.61 14.44 4.31
C ARG A 39 8.69 14.69 3.12
N ARG A 40 9.26 15.07 1.96
CA ARG A 40 8.48 15.33 0.74
C ARG A 40 7.94 14.04 0.14
N VAL A 41 8.73 12.96 0.16
CA VAL A 41 8.31 11.63 -0.27
C VAL A 41 7.23 11.07 0.66
N GLU A 42 7.39 11.18 1.97
CA GLU A 42 6.37 10.76 2.96
C GLU A 42 5.01 11.43 2.72
N LYS A 43 4.98 12.75 2.53
CA LYS A 43 3.75 13.48 2.24
C LYS A 43 3.09 13.02 0.95
N GLN A 44 3.89 12.87 -0.12
CA GLN A 44 3.38 12.44 -1.43
C GLN A 44 2.86 11.01 -1.38
N PHE A 45 3.57 10.13 -0.68
CA PHE A 45 3.18 8.75 -0.47
C PHE A 45 1.85 8.65 0.29
N ASN A 46 1.68 9.43 1.36
CA ASN A 46 0.42 9.47 2.11
C ASN A 46 -0.77 9.92 1.24
N VAL A 47 -0.57 10.85 0.30
CA VAL A 47 -1.61 11.24 -0.65
C VAL A 47 -1.95 10.06 -1.58
N CYS A 48 -0.95 9.40 -2.16
CA CYS A 48 -1.19 8.22 -3.01
C CYS A 48 -1.91 7.11 -2.24
N ARG A 49 -1.48 6.83 -1.01
CA ARG A 49 -2.13 5.86 -0.11
C ARG A 49 -3.58 6.22 0.13
N GLN A 50 -3.89 7.47 0.47
CA GLN A 50 -5.26 7.87 0.79
C GLN A 50 -6.19 7.71 -0.42
N ILE A 51 -5.72 8.07 -1.62
CA ILE A 51 -6.47 7.88 -2.86
C ILE A 51 -6.74 6.39 -3.08
N PHE A 52 -5.69 5.55 -3.02
CA PHE A 52 -5.84 4.11 -3.18
C PHE A 52 -6.85 3.51 -2.20
N LEU A 53 -6.73 3.84 -0.90
CA LEU A 53 -7.64 3.33 0.12
C LEU A 53 -9.08 3.79 -0.09
N ASN A 54 -9.29 5.01 -0.56
CA ASN A 54 -10.63 5.50 -0.89
C ASN A 54 -11.25 4.70 -2.04
N GLU A 55 -10.49 4.42 -3.10
CA GLU A 55 -10.98 3.64 -4.23
C GLU A 55 -11.21 2.16 -3.85
N CYS A 56 -10.29 1.55 -3.10
CA CYS A 56 -10.49 0.21 -2.54
C CYS A 56 -11.70 0.16 -1.62
N ASN A 57 -11.95 1.21 -0.84
CA ASN A 57 -13.13 1.29 -0.01
C ASN A 57 -14.39 1.23 -0.86
N LEU A 58 -14.48 2.06 -1.90
CA LEU A 58 -15.63 2.08 -2.82
C LEU A 58 -15.82 0.73 -3.52
N LEU A 59 -14.74 0.05 -3.91
CA LEU A 59 -14.81 -1.31 -4.48
C LEU A 59 -15.35 -2.32 -3.46
N LEU A 60 -14.83 -2.29 -2.23
CA LEU A 60 -15.28 -3.19 -1.16
C LEU A 60 -16.73 -2.92 -0.76
N GLN A 61 -17.22 -1.68 -0.87
CA GLN A 61 -18.62 -1.35 -0.57
C GLN A 61 -19.61 -2.10 -1.47
N ILE A 62 -19.23 -2.42 -2.71
CA ILE A 62 -20.07 -3.16 -3.65
C ILE A 62 -20.40 -4.56 -3.11
N VAL A 63 -19.47 -5.19 -2.40
CA VAL A 63 -19.57 -6.61 -1.99
C VAL A 63 -19.68 -6.82 -0.49
N ALA A 64 -19.10 -5.92 0.31
CA ALA A 64 -19.09 -5.99 1.77
C ALA A 64 -20.09 -5.02 2.42
N GLY A 65 -20.57 -4.01 1.68
CA GLY A 65 -21.40 -2.94 2.21
C GLY A 65 -20.60 -1.81 2.89
N GLN A 66 -21.27 -0.67 3.08
CA GLN A 66 -20.66 0.55 3.63
C GLN A 66 -20.06 0.36 5.01
N ASP A 67 -20.79 -0.29 5.92
CA ASP A 67 -20.38 -0.42 7.32
C ASP A 67 -19.09 -1.26 7.46
N TYR A 68 -18.95 -2.33 6.67
CA TYR A 68 -17.81 -3.25 6.80
C TYR A 68 -16.57 -2.81 6.02
N SER A 69 -16.75 -2.17 4.86
CA SER A 69 -15.64 -1.75 3.98
C SER A 69 -14.57 -0.90 4.70
N HIS A 70 -14.99 0.08 5.50
CA HIS A 70 -14.09 0.94 6.27
C HIS A 70 -13.33 0.15 7.33
N HIS A 71 -14.02 -0.76 8.05
CA HIS A 71 -13.40 -1.58 9.08
C HIS A 71 -12.38 -2.56 8.51
N MET A 72 -12.65 -3.14 7.34
CA MET A 72 -11.70 -4.00 6.64
C MET A 72 -10.39 -3.26 6.32
N LEU A 73 -10.45 -2.05 5.77
CA LEU A 73 -9.24 -1.28 5.44
C LEU A 73 -8.52 -0.72 6.67
N ALA A 74 -9.26 -0.42 7.74
CA ALA A 74 -8.71 0.00 9.03
C ALA A 74 -8.07 -1.17 9.80
N ASP A 75 -8.51 -2.40 9.57
CA ASP A 75 -7.98 -3.61 10.21
C ASP A 75 -7.76 -4.74 9.19
N ALA A 76 -6.49 -4.97 8.85
CA ALA A 76 -6.06 -6.06 7.97
C ALA A 76 -6.28 -7.46 8.57
N SER A 77 -6.64 -7.57 9.86
CA SER A 77 -7.02 -8.83 10.52
C SER A 77 -8.53 -9.03 10.61
N HIS A 78 -9.32 -8.07 10.13
CA HIS A 78 -10.78 -8.13 10.21
C HIS A 78 -11.35 -9.38 9.50
N ASP A 79 -12.25 -10.11 10.18
CA ASP A 79 -12.72 -11.42 9.71
C ASP A 79 -13.42 -11.38 8.35
N PHE A 80 -14.01 -10.23 7.98
CA PHE A 80 -14.61 -10.07 6.65
C PHE A 80 -13.63 -10.34 5.51
N TRP A 81 -12.32 -10.10 5.65
CA TRP A 81 -11.35 -10.44 4.60
C TRP A 81 -11.37 -11.92 4.19
N ARG A 82 -11.90 -12.81 5.04
CA ARG A 82 -11.98 -14.25 4.83
C ARG A 82 -13.36 -14.75 4.41
N ARG A 83 -14.32 -13.86 4.16
CA ARG A 83 -15.65 -14.27 3.68
C ARG A 83 -15.52 -14.95 2.31
N ALA A 84 -16.03 -16.18 2.23
CA ALA A 84 -15.84 -17.05 1.07
C ALA A 84 -16.35 -16.48 -0.27
N HIS A 85 -17.35 -15.59 -0.24
CA HIS A 85 -17.99 -15.05 -1.46
C HIS A 85 -17.46 -13.68 -1.91
N LEU A 86 -16.62 -12.99 -1.13
CA LEU A 86 -16.20 -11.62 -1.48
C LEU A 86 -15.53 -11.51 -2.85
N GLU A 87 -14.65 -12.46 -3.16
CA GLU A 87 -13.92 -12.49 -4.43
C GLU A 87 -14.86 -12.81 -5.60
N GLU A 88 -15.74 -13.79 -5.41
CA GLU A 88 -16.68 -14.22 -6.44
C GLU A 88 -17.71 -13.12 -6.75
N ASP A 89 -18.22 -12.45 -5.71
CA ASP A 89 -19.16 -11.34 -5.85
C ASP A 89 -18.48 -10.14 -6.51
N LEU A 90 -17.22 -9.86 -6.19
CA LEU A 90 -16.48 -8.78 -6.82
C LEU A 90 -16.24 -9.07 -8.30
N ASN A 91 -15.91 -10.32 -8.64
CA ASN A 91 -15.77 -10.75 -10.03
C ASN A 91 -17.10 -10.64 -10.79
N LYS A 92 -18.22 -11.06 -10.20
CA LYS A 92 -19.56 -10.90 -10.80
C LYS A 92 -19.90 -9.42 -11.03
N CYS A 93 -19.61 -8.55 -10.07
CA CYS A 93 -19.92 -7.12 -10.17
C CYS A 93 -19.05 -6.39 -11.19
N LEU A 94 -17.75 -6.69 -11.25
CA LEU A 94 -16.83 -6.05 -12.20
C LEU A 94 -16.87 -6.68 -13.59
N SER A 95 -17.25 -7.95 -13.70
CA SER A 95 -17.33 -8.70 -14.95
C SER A 95 -16.07 -8.51 -15.80
N SER A 96 -16.18 -7.91 -17.00
CA SER A 96 -15.05 -7.62 -17.88
C SER A 96 -13.98 -6.70 -17.28
N GLY A 97 -14.33 -5.90 -16.26
CA GLY A 97 -13.40 -5.03 -15.54
C GLY A 97 -12.57 -5.74 -14.46
N TYR A 98 -12.89 -6.98 -14.10
CA TYR A 98 -12.24 -7.69 -13.01
C TYR A 98 -10.73 -7.88 -13.25
N GLU A 99 -10.33 -8.36 -14.43
CA GLU A 99 -8.91 -8.57 -14.74
C GLU A 99 -8.13 -7.25 -14.82
N ALA A 100 -8.74 -6.18 -15.34
CA ALA A 100 -8.13 -4.85 -15.31
C ALA A 100 -7.90 -4.37 -13.87
N CYS A 101 -8.89 -4.56 -12.99
CA CYS A 101 -8.80 -4.23 -11.57
C CYS A 101 -7.65 -4.98 -10.89
N LYS A 102 -7.57 -6.29 -11.16
CA LYS A 102 -6.53 -7.17 -10.65
C LYS A 102 -5.14 -6.76 -11.10
N ILE A 103 -4.95 -6.42 -12.37
CA ILE A 103 -3.66 -5.91 -12.89
C ILE A 103 -3.26 -4.63 -12.16
N ILE A 104 -4.15 -3.66 -12.05
CA ILE A 104 -3.87 -2.37 -11.40
C ILE A 104 -3.47 -2.56 -9.93
N ILE A 105 -4.20 -3.39 -9.18
CA ILE A 105 -3.92 -3.64 -7.76
C ILE A 105 -2.64 -4.47 -7.60
N SER A 106 -2.40 -5.47 -8.45
CA SER A 106 -1.17 -6.27 -8.43
C SER A 106 0.05 -5.39 -8.66
N GLU A 107 0.05 -4.56 -9.69
CA GLU A 107 1.16 -3.66 -9.98
C GLU A 107 1.37 -2.63 -8.86
N THR A 108 0.28 -2.14 -8.26
CA THR A 108 0.35 -1.28 -7.05
C THR A 108 1.05 -2.00 -5.91
N ARG A 109 0.66 -3.25 -5.63
CA ARG A 109 1.25 -4.09 -4.58
C ARG A 109 2.73 -4.37 -4.85
N ASP A 110 3.12 -4.67 -6.08
CA ASP A 110 4.52 -4.94 -6.43
C ASP A 110 5.40 -3.68 -6.29
N MET A 111 4.90 -2.52 -6.69
CA MET A 111 5.58 -1.24 -6.43
C MET A 111 5.75 -0.95 -4.94
N LEU A 112 4.76 -1.29 -4.11
CA LEU A 112 4.87 -1.15 -2.66
C LEU A 112 5.92 -2.12 -2.09
N GLY A 113 6.02 -3.33 -2.62
CA GLY A 113 7.06 -4.30 -2.26
C GLY A 113 8.46 -3.75 -2.56
N ILE A 114 8.67 -3.16 -3.75
CA ILE A 114 9.94 -2.51 -4.11
C ILE A 114 10.25 -1.36 -3.15
N LEU A 115 9.27 -0.53 -2.80
CA LEU A 115 9.46 0.56 -1.84
C LEU A 115 9.80 0.05 -0.44
N GLU A 116 9.15 -1.02 0.01
CA GLU A 116 9.41 -1.65 1.30
C GLU A 116 10.81 -2.25 1.36
N GLU A 117 11.24 -2.96 0.31
CA GLU A 117 12.58 -3.52 0.21
C GLU A 117 13.65 -2.43 0.26
N ASN A 118 13.48 -1.34 -0.50
CA ASN A 118 14.39 -0.20 -0.48
C ASN A 118 14.51 0.45 0.91
N LEU A 119 13.39 0.51 1.65
CA LEU A 119 13.32 1.09 2.98
C LEU A 119 13.81 0.14 4.08
N SER A 120 13.80 -1.18 3.86
CA SER A 120 14.22 -2.20 4.84
C SER A 120 15.66 -2.00 5.33
N SER A 121 16.53 -1.48 4.44
CA SER A 121 17.92 -1.14 4.77
C SER A 121 18.02 -0.11 5.90
N PHE A 122 17.04 0.79 6.02
CA PHE A 122 17.02 1.81 7.08
C PHE A 122 16.60 1.22 8.42
N ASP A 123 15.67 0.27 8.41
CA ASP A 123 15.22 -0.41 9.62
C ASP A 123 16.35 -1.27 10.21
N VAL A 124 17.13 -1.96 9.37
CA VAL A 124 18.33 -2.70 9.81
C VAL A 124 19.32 -1.76 10.54
N LEU A 125 19.60 -0.60 9.97
CA LEU A 125 20.52 0.38 10.55
C LEU A 125 20.05 0.88 11.93
N VAL A 126 18.74 1.06 12.10
CA VAL A 126 18.12 1.47 13.37
C VAL A 126 18.04 0.33 14.38
N HIS A 127 17.75 -0.89 13.94
CA HIS A 127 17.65 -2.07 14.79
C HIS A 127 19.00 -2.54 15.36
N HIS A 128 20.13 -2.22 14.71
CA HIS A 128 21.48 -2.32 15.30
C HIS A 128 21.78 -1.24 16.35
N LYS A 129 20.80 -0.99 17.21
CA LYS A 129 20.85 -0.09 18.33
C LYS A 129 21.86 -0.60 19.37
N LYS A 130 22.73 0.28 19.88
CA LYS A 130 23.63 -0.10 20.97
C LYS A 130 22.83 -0.37 22.24
N ARG A 131 23.30 -1.30 23.09
CA ARG A 131 22.68 -1.58 24.39
C ARG A 131 22.54 -0.27 25.18
N HIS A 132 21.34 0.05 25.65
CA HIS A 132 20.96 1.31 26.34
C HIS A 132 20.87 2.60 25.52
N GLU A 133 21.04 2.56 24.20
CA GLU A 133 20.81 3.73 23.35
C GLU A 133 19.31 4.13 23.38
N LYS A 134 18.94 5.37 23.04
CA LYS A 134 17.53 5.75 22.79
C LYS A 134 17.24 5.61 21.31
N LEU A 135 16.00 5.29 20.92
CA LEU A 135 15.62 5.19 19.49
C LEU A 135 16.03 6.44 18.71
N LYS A 136 15.75 7.63 19.28
CA LYS A 136 16.15 8.92 18.72
C LYS A 136 17.67 9.00 18.45
N SER A 137 18.50 8.49 19.36
CA SER A 137 19.96 8.51 19.20
C SER A 137 20.44 7.56 18.09
N ALA A 138 19.87 6.35 18.02
CA ALA A 138 20.18 5.40 16.94
C ALA A 138 19.82 5.98 15.57
N ILE A 139 18.65 6.61 15.50
CA ILE A 139 18.14 7.38 14.36
C ILE A 139 19.12 8.49 13.94
N TYR A 140 19.59 9.33 14.87
CA TYR A 140 20.55 10.39 14.54
C TYR A 140 21.88 9.84 14.02
N ARG A 141 22.36 8.72 14.59
CA ARG A 141 23.62 8.07 14.19
C ARG A 141 23.59 7.60 12.74
N VAL A 142 22.44 7.13 12.25
CA VAL A 142 22.32 6.55 10.90
C VAL A 142 21.83 7.54 9.85
N ARG A 143 21.52 8.78 10.25
CA ARG A 143 20.91 9.80 9.39
C ARG A 143 21.66 10.03 8.08
N ASP A 144 22.98 10.18 8.16
CA ASP A 144 23.78 10.52 6.98
C ASP A 144 23.89 9.32 6.02
N SER A 145 23.95 8.09 6.55
CA SER A 145 23.87 6.85 5.77
C SER A 145 22.52 6.69 5.08
N VAL A 146 21.41 6.98 5.79
CA VAL A 146 20.06 6.99 5.20
C VAL A 146 19.98 8.01 4.07
N LYS A 147 20.55 9.20 4.24
CA LYS A 147 20.57 10.22 3.19
C LYS A 147 21.33 9.77 1.93
N ILE A 148 22.41 9.01 2.10
CA ILE A 148 23.22 8.47 0.98
C ILE A 148 22.46 7.33 0.27
N ALA A 149 21.86 6.42 1.03
CA ALA A 149 21.12 5.29 0.47
C ALA A 149 19.73 5.66 -0.06
N PHE A 150 19.22 6.85 0.28
CA PHE A 150 17.97 7.36 -0.26
C PHE A 150 18.13 7.81 -1.72
N ASP A 151 17.88 6.89 -2.66
CA ASP A 151 17.83 7.23 -4.08
C ASP A 151 16.56 7.97 -4.45
N LYS A 152 16.68 9.30 -4.51
CA LYS A 152 15.63 10.23 -4.87
C LYS A 152 14.91 9.85 -6.18
N SER A 153 15.64 9.46 -7.22
CA SER A 153 15.05 9.13 -8.54
C SER A 153 14.10 7.96 -8.40
N THR A 154 14.57 6.89 -7.75
CA THR A 154 13.79 5.66 -7.54
C THR A 154 12.50 5.94 -6.76
N TYR A 155 12.53 6.74 -5.69
CA TYR A 155 11.31 7.06 -4.94
C TYR A 155 10.32 7.92 -5.74
N TYR A 156 10.80 8.90 -6.51
CA TYR A 156 9.89 9.71 -7.33
C TYR A 156 9.30 8.94 -8.50
N GLU A 157 10.07 8.05 -9.11
CA GLU A 157 9.58 7.17 -10.18
C GLU A 157 8.47 6.25 -9.64
N ASN A 158 8.71 5.56 -8.52
CA ASN A 158 7.69 4.73 -7.87
C ASN A 158 6.46 5.54 -7.46
N LEU A 159 6.63 6.74 -6.90
CA LEU A 159 5.49 7.62 -6.59
C LEU A 159 4.71 8.06 -7.84
N SER A 160 5.39 8.28 -8.97
CA SER A 160 4.74 8.62 -10.23
C SER A 160 3.89 7.45 -10.72
N LYS A 161 4.44 6.25 -10.74
CA LYS A 161 3.72 5.04 -11.15
C LYS A 161 2.55 4.70 -10.21
N LEU A 162 2.70 4.90 -8.89
CA LEU A 162 1.59 4.76 -7.94
C LEU A 162 0.45 5.75 -8.23
N ARG A 163 0.76 6.99 -8.64
CA ARG A 163 -0.28 7.95 -9.04
C ARG A 163 -0.97 7.56 -10.32
N GLU A 164 -0.22 7.03 -11.28
CA GLU A 164 -0.75 6.51 -12.53
C GLU A 164 -1.74 5.38 -12.25
N ARG A 165 -1.34 4.34 -11.49
CA ARG A 165 -2.24 3.26 -11.09
C ARG A 165 -3.43 3.71 -10.27
N ASN A 166 -3.27 4.70 -9.40
CA ASN A 166 -4.42 5.31 -8.72
C ASN A 166 -5.38 5.98 -9.71
N SER A 167 -4.86 6.64 -10.74
CA SER A 167 -5.69 7.28 -11.77
C SER A 167 -6.43 6.22 -12.58
N ASP A 168 -5.76 5.14 -12.94
CA ASP A 168 -6.39 4.01 -13.65
C ASP A 168 -7.46 3.34 -12.79
N LEU A 169 -7.21 3.17 -11.49
CA LEU A 169 -8.20 2.62 -10.55
C LEU A 169 -9.43 3.51 -10.42
N ILE A 170 -9.24 4.84 -10.32
CA ILE A 170 -10.34 5.82 -10.30
C ILE A 170 -11.18 5.70 -11.57
N VAL A 171 -10.52 5.66 -12.74
CA VAL A 171 -11.19 5.56 -14.04
C VAL A 171 -11.95 4.24 -14.13
N LEU A 172 -11.32 3.13 -13.82
CA LEU A 172 -11.94 1.80 -13.84
C LEU A 172 -13.16 1.78 -12.91
N ARG A 173 -13.00 2.14 -11.64
CA ARG A 173 -14.09 2.14 -10.66
C ARG A 173 -15.23 3.10 -11.05
N SER A 174 -14.94 4.21 -11.75
CA SER A 174 -15.99 5.11 -12.25
C SER A 174 -16.92 4.47 -13.28
N GLN A 175 -16.49 3.40 -13.94
CA GLN A 175 -17.29 2.64 -14.90
C GLN A 175 -18.26 1.66 -14.22
N PHE A 176 -18.05 1.36 -12.93
CA PHE A 176 -18.82 0.38 -12.17
C PHE A 176 -19.58 0.96 -10.96
N GLY A 177 -19.40 2.25 -10.61
CA GLY A 177 -20.22 2.95 -9.60
C GLY A 177 -21.24 3.86 -10.29
N ILE A 178 -22.56 3.75 -10.06
CA ILE A 178 -23.30 3.72 -8.79
C ILE A 178 -24.48 2.73 -8.90
N PRO A 179 -24.72 1.81 -7.93
CA PRO A 179 -26.04 1.24 -7.75
C PRO A 179 -26.99 2.36 -7.31
N GLN A 180 -27.92 2.76 -8.20
CA GLN A 180 -29.01 3.67 -7.85
C GLN A 180 -29.76 3.07 -6.66
N LYS A 181 -29.86 3.85 -5.59
CA LYS A 181 -30.66 3.51 -4.43
C LYS A 181 -32.15 3.62 -4.78
#